data_AF-A0A2D2DPJ5-F1
#
_entry.id   AF-A0A2D2DPJ5-F1
#
_cell.length_a   1.000
_cell.length_b   1.000
_cell.length_c   1.000
_cell.angle_alpha   90.00
_cell.angle_beta   90.00
_cell.angle_gamma   90.00
#
_symmetry.space_group_name_H-M   'P 1'
#
loop_
_entity.id
_entity.type
_entity.pdbx_description
1 polymer ?
#
loop_
_entity_poly.entity_id
_entity_poly.type
_entity_poly.pdbx_seq_one_letter_code
_entity_poly.pdbx_strand_id
1 'polypeptide(L)'
;MNMTGTCMEKESVSLYQTKGSTDKEYHCHLDPVDGGWVVYGRNGRRGSALTHQAKTATPLPYAEAKGIYDTLVRTKLKGGYSPDDAGVPYQGTDLESDFTGVLPQLLKPIADEHAARLLRDDDWVMQEKDDGHRRMVSVKAPGELVGSKRNGFPAPLPLGVVADLSALPAGTILDGEALPGPRLSIFDILELGGRRLHELGFEERHALLTTTVKSGANVSVSPVYKGTASKTEAFERIRQKRGEGVVFRKKDATYAHGRPASGGDALKHVFYETGTFVVDRVAKDKRSVHVVVFDAAGAKVDMGKVTISSNVDIPPVGALVDVRYLYAHPDGKLHISTYKGIRDDLDISACSAAQLKYKADDALEEGEGDDEESDAAAG
;
A
#
# COMPACT_ATOMS: atom_id res chain seq x y z
N MET A 1 -1.28 33.09 -16.23
CA MET A 1 -0.03 32.35 -15.96
C MET A 1 -0.05 31.96 -14.50
N ASN A 2 -0.48 30.74 -14.18
CA ASN A 2 -0.43 30.24 -12.80
C ASN A 2 0.91 29.54 -12.61
N MET A 3 1.83 30.20 -11.91
CA MET A 3 3.02 29.53 -11.40
C MET A 3 2.58 28.62 -10.26
N THR A 4 2.67 27.31 -10.49
CA THR A 4 2.59 26.28 -9.45
C THR A 4 3.69 26.55 -8.43
N GLY A 5 3.31 27.04 -7.25
CA GLY A 5 4.24 27.21 -6.13
C GLY A 5 4.80 25.85 -5.73
N THR A 6 6.10 25.65 -5.90
CA THR A 6 6.81 24.50 -5.35
C THR A 6 6.82 24.66 -3.83
N CYS A 7 6.08 23.82 -3.10
CA CYS A 7 6.20 23.78 -1.64
C CYS A 7 7.66 23.46 -1.26
N MET A 8 8.24 24.31 -0.42
CA MET A 8 9.58 24.12 0.13
C MET A 8 9.45 23.39 1.46
N GLU A 9 9.76 22.10 1.48
CA GLU A 9 9.56 21.26 2.65
C GLU A 9 10.87 20.60 3.11
N LYS A 10 10.96 20.34 4.41
CA LYS A 10 12.04 19.52 4.96
C LYS A 10 11.90 18.09 4.49
N GLU A 11 13.02 17.45 4.18
CA GLU A 11 13.04 16.06 3.73
C GLU A 11 14.12 15.27 4.47
N SER A 12 13.83 14.01 4.77
CA SER A 12 14.84 13.10 5.28
C SER A 12 14.55 11.67 4.85
N VAL A 13 15.61 10.87 4.74
CA VAL A 13 15.49 9.43 4.47
C VAL A 13 16.56 8.66 5.23
N SER A 14 16.13 7.59 5.90
CA SER A 14 16.99 6.60 6.53
C SER A 14 17.31 5.50 5.52
N LEU A 15 18.58 5.18 5.34
CA LEU A 15 19.06 4.18 4.40
C LEU A 15 19.99 3.20 5.12
N TYR A 16 19.82 1.91 4.83
CA TYR A 16 20.45 0.81 5.51
C TYR A 16 21.22 -0.05 4.51
N GLN A 17 22.35 -0.59 4.92
CA GLN A 17 23.18 -1.47 4.10
C GLN A 17 23.72 -2.62 4.94
N THR A 18 23.41 -3.84 4.52
CA THR A 18 24.00 -5.06 5.08
C THR A 18 24.89 -5.69 4.01
N LYS A 19 26.21 -5.68 4.20
CA LYS A 19 27.18 -6.29 3.27
C LYS A 19 28.25 -7.06 4.06
N GLY A 20 28.28 -8.38 3.92
CA GLY A 20 29.17 -9.24 4.70
C GLY A 20 28.92 -9.12 6.20
N SER A 21 29.96 -8.90 7.00
CA SER A 21 29.85 -8.63 8.44
C SER A 21 29.50 -7.17 8.78
N THR A 22 29.33 -6.31 7.76
CA THR A 22 29.06 -4.88 7.98
C THR A 22 27.57 -4.57 7.86
N ASP A 23 27.04 -3.94 8.91
CA ASP A 23 25.66 -3.44 8.98
C ASP A 23 25.71 -1.95 9.31
N LYS A 24 25.27 -1.12 8.35
CA LYS A 24 25.43 0.33 8.36
C LYS A 24 24.11 1.03 8.13
N GLU A 25 23.97 2.19 8.75
CA GLU A 25 22.88 3.12 8.46
C GLU A 25 23.43 4.48 8.03
N TYR A 26 22.67 5.16 7.19
CA TYR A 26 22.94 6.48 6.63
C TYR A 26 21.62 7.28 6.57
N HIS A 27 21.53 8.37 7.31
CA HIS A 27 20.37 9.25 7.30
C HIS A 27 20.71 10.51 6.53
N CYS A 28 20.01 10.77 5.44
CA CYS A 28 20.13 12.01 4.66
C CYS A 28 19.08 13.01 5.15
N HIS A 29 19.46 14.29 5.25
CA HIS A 29 18.59 15.37 5.70
C HIS A 29 18.70 16.58 4.78
N LEU A 30 17.56 17.23 4.53
CA LEU A 30 17.38 18.55 3.96
C LEU A 30 16.53 19.35 4.95
N ASP A 31 17.17 20.24 5.71
CA ASP A 31 16.53 20.98 6.80
C ASP A 31 16.60 22.50 6.55
N PRO A 32 15.53 23.24 6.92
CA PRO A 32 15.55 24.70 6.90
C PRO A 32 16.36 25.23 8.09
N VAL A 33 17.15 26.27 7.86
CA VAL A 33 17.91 27.00 8.87
C VAL A 33 17.82 28.50 8.62
N ASP A 34 18.29 29.32 9.56
CA ASP A 34 18.37 30.75 9.33
C ASP A 34 19.28 31.04 8.12
N GLY A 35 18.79 31.85 7.19
CA GLY A 35 19.49 32.17 5.94
C GLY A 35 19.41 31.13 4.81
N GLY A 36 18.67 30.01 4.94
CA GLY A 36 18.44 29.09 3.82
C GLY A 36 18.21 27.62 4.22
N TRP A 37 18.78 26.70 3.45
CA TRP A 37 18.63 25.26 3.60
C TRP A 37 19.99 24.57 3.65
N VAL A 38 20.11 23.54 4.48
CA VAL A 38 21.33 22.75 4.61
C VAL A 38 21.07 21.29 4.27
N VAL A 39 22.10 20.64 3.71
CA VAL A 39 22.09 19.18 3.48
C VAL A 39 23.19 18.56 4.30
N TYR A 40 22.84 17.49 5.02
CA TYR A 40 23.82 16.70 5.75
C TYR A 40 23.42 15.22 5.79
N GLY A 41 24.42 14.39 6.06
CA GLY A 41 24.25 12.98 6.32
C GLY A 41 24.66 12.63 7.73
N ARG A 42 24.09 11.56 8.30
CA ARG A 42 24.58 10.92 9.52
C ARG A 42 24.81 9.45 9.26
N ASN A 43 26.00 8.93 9.55
CA ASN A 43 26.33 7.54 9.21
C ASN A 43 27.08 6.80 10.31
N GLY A 44 26.90 5.48 10.36
CA GLY A 44 27.58 4.64 11.33
C GLY A 44 27.21 3.18 11.19
N ARG A 45 27.71 2.37 12.13
CA ARG A 45 27.19 1.03 12.34
C ARG A 45 25.77 1.17 12.89
N ARG A 46 24.86 0.32 12.43
CA ARG A 46 23.46 0.37 12.87
C ARG A 46 23.33 0.25 14.39
N GLY A 47 22.51 1.12 14.98
CA GLY A 47 22.27 1.15 16.44
C GLY A 47 23.44 1.68 17.26
N SER A 48 24.48 2.21 16.61
CA SER A 48 25.62 2.88 17.25
C SER A 48 25.53 4.40 17.07
N ALA A 49 26.40 5.14 17.75
CA ALA A 49 26.50 6.58 17.54
C ALA A 49 26.84 6.91 16.07
N LEU A 50 26.08 7.83 15.48
CA LEU A 50 26.25 8.24 14.09
C LEU A 50 27.17 9.45 13.96
N THR A 51 28.03 9.43 12.95
CA THR A 51 28.91 10.54 12.61
C THR A 51 28.20 11.52 11.68
N HIS A 52 28.18 12.79 12.06
CA HIS A 52 27.63 13.86 11.23
C HIS A 52 28.55 14.21 10.06
N GLN A 53 27.97 14.39 8.88
CA GLN A 53 28.66 14.76 7.64
C GLN A 53 27.92 15.91 6.95
N ALA A 54 28.40 17.14 7.14
CA ALA A 54 27.90 18.29 6.38
C ALA A 54 28.14 18.07 4.87
N LYS A 55 27.14 18.35 4.04
CA LYS A 55 27.24 18.34 2.57
C LYS A 55 27.14 19.74 1.96
N THR A 56 26.64 20.69 2.73
CA THR A 56 26.68 22.13 2.45
C THR A 56 27.52 22.83 3.50
N ALA A 57 28.43 23.72 3.09
CA ALA A 57 29.27 24.49 4.02
C ALA A 57 28.52 25.68 4.65
N THR A 58 27.56 26.25 3.91
CA THR A 58 26.67 27.35 4.33
C THR A 58 25.24 27.04 3.88
N PRO A 59 24.23 27.70 4.46
CA PRO A 59 22.86 27.61 3.97
C PRO A 59 22.76 28.03 2.50
N LEU A 60 21.95 27.31 1.72
CA LEU A 60 21.71 27.53 0.29
C LEU A 60 20.23 27.78 -0.01
N PRO A 61 19.88 28.38 -1.16
CA PRO A 61 18.51 28.38 -1.64
C PRO A 61 17.94 26.96 -1.78
N TYR A 62 16.63 26.80 -1.55
CA TYR A 62 15.97 25.49 -1.51
C TYR A 62 16.27 24.62 -2.74
N ALA A 63 16.16 25.18 -3.95
CA ALA A 63 16.35 24.41 -5.19
C ALA A 63 17.77 23.81 -5.30
N GLU A 64 18.80 24.55 -4.86
CA GLU A 64 20.18 24.08 -4.87
C GLU A 64 20.43 23.02 -3.80
N ALA A 65 19.95 23.26 -2.57
CA ALA A 65 20.02 22.30 -1.48
C ALA A 65 19.27 20.99 -1.84
N LYS A 66 18.10 21.09 -2.47
CA LYS A 66 17.33 19.93 -2.93
C LYS A 66 18.08 19.10 -3.96
N GLY A 67 18.74 19.75 -4.93
CA GLY A 67 19.57 19.05 -5.91
C GLY A 67 20.73 18.27 -5.28
N ILE A 68 21.37 18.83 -4.24
CA ILE A 68 22.43 18.16 -3.47
C ILE A 68 21.86 16.98 -2.67
N TYR A 69 20.72 17.17 -2.00
CA TYR A 69 20.03 16.11 -1.26
C TYR A 69 19.66 14.92 -2.15
N ASP A 70 19.02 15.18 -3.29
CA ASP A 70 18.62 14.13 -4.24
C ASP A 70 19.83 13.38 -4.79
N THR A 71 20.92 14.10 -5.06
CA THR A 71 22.18 13.49 -5.49
C THR A 71 22.79 12.61 -4.41
N LEU A 72 22.79 13.06 -3.15
CA LEU A 72 23.28 12.29 -2.02
C LEU A 72 22.50 10.99 -1.83
N VAL A 73 21.16 11.05 -1.82
CA VAL A 73 20.29 9.87 -1.72
C VAL A 73 20.57 8.92 -2.87
N ARG A 74 20.65 9.43 -4.11
CA ARG A 74 20.94 8.63 -5.30
C ARG A 74 22.29 7.92 -5.21
N THR A 75 23.35 8.60 -4.76
CA THR A 75 24.68 8.01 -4.57
C THR A 75 24.67 6.90 -3.51
N LYS A 76 23.91 7.06 -2.42
CA LYS A 76 23.81 6.04 -1.36
C LYS A 76 23.08 4.80 -1.85
N LEU A 77 21.97 4.97 -2.58
CA LEU A 77 21.25 3.87 -3.21
C LEU A 77 22.16 3.10 -4.20
N LYS A 78 22.90 3.82 -5.07
CA LYS A 78 23.90 3.22 -5.98
C LYS A 78 25.01 2.49 -5.22
N GLY A 79 25.36 2.97 -4.03
CA GLY A 79 26.34 2.35 -3.13
C GLY A 79 25.83 1.09 -2.43
N GLY A 80 24.59 0.66 -2.67
CA GLY A 80 23.96 -0.53 -2.08
C GLY A 80 23.29 -0.27 -0.72
N TYR A 81 22.96 0.98 -0.40
CA TYR A 81 22.06 1.29 0.72
C TYR A 81 20.60 1.22 0.25
N SER A 82 19.68 1.04 1.18
CA SER A 82 18.27 0.78 0.93
C SER A 82 17.38 1.43 1.99
N PRO A 83 16.21 1.98 1.65
CA PRO A 83 15.28 2.48 2.65
C PRO A 83 14.60 1.36 3.45
N ASP A 84 14.78 0.10 3.04
CA ASP A 84 14.31 -1.07 3.77
C ASP A 84 15.24 -1.33 4.96
N ASP A 85 14.66 -1.40 6.16
CA ASP A 85 15.39 -1.62 7.40
C ASP A 85 16.20 -2.93 7.33
N ALA A 86 15.79 -3.97 6.60
CA ALA A 86 16.59 -5.19 6.46
C ALA A 86 17.90 -5.01 5.63
N GLY A 87 18.12 -3.85 5.01
CA GLY A 87 19.34 -3.54 4.25
C GLY A 87 19.41 -4.25 2.89
N VAL A 88 18.25 -4.59 2.31
CA VAL A 88 18.14 -5.32 1.05
C VAL A 88 18.61 -4.44 -0.12
N PRO A 89 19.57 -4.88 -0.95
CA PRO A 89 20.07 -4.08 -2.07
C PRO A 89 19.03 -3.92 -3.19
N TYR A 90 18.97 -2.72 -3.77
CA TYR A 90 18.13 -2.36 -4.92
C TYR A 90 18.98 -2.12 -6.17
N GLN A 91 18.35 -2.20 -7.35
CA GLN A 91 19.01 -1.83 -8.60
C GLN A 91 19.51 -0.37 -8.60
N GLY A 92 20.65 -0.13 -9.26
CA GLY A 92 21.24 1.20 -9.40
C GLY A 92 20.30 2.21 -10.07
N THR A 93 20.39 3.47 -9.68
CA THR A 93 19.43 4.54 -9.96
C THR A 93 19.72 5.37 -11.22
N ASP A 94 20.34 4.77 -12.25
CA ASP A 94 20.32 5.36 -13.60
C ASP A 94 18.96 5.06 -14.28
N LEU A 95 17.88 5.20 -13.51
CA LEU A 95 16.52 5.18 -14.03
C LEU A 95 16.31 6.56 -14.65
N GLU A 96 16.29 6.63 -15.98
CA GLU A 96 15.90 7.82 -16.71
C GLU A 96 14.63 8.41 -16.06
N SER A 97 14.58 9.72 -15.82
CA SER A 97 13.39 10.37 -15.23
C SER A 97 12.16 10.32 -16.13
N ASP A 98 12.29 9.67 -17.28
CA ASP A 98 11.32 9.65 -18.34
C ASP A 98 10.20 8.67 -18.03
N PHE A 99 8.99 9.09 -18.39
CA PHE A 99 7.79 8.30 -18.28
C PHE A 99 7.95 6.97 -19.04
N THR A 100 7.65 5.83 -18.40
CA THR A 100 7.91 4.51 -18.99
C THR A 100 6.99 4.15 -20.16
N GLY A 101 5.94 4.94 -20.39
CA GLY A 101 4.91 4.64 -21.39
C GLY A 101 3.88 3.61 -20.92
N VAL A 102 4.02 3.07 -19.70
CA VAL A 102 3.16 2.00 -19.18
C VAL A 102 2.37 2.51 -17.99
N LEU A 103 1.05 2.32 -18.03
CA LEU A 103 0.13 2.70 -16.96
C LEU A 103 -0.75 1.54 -16.55
N PRO A 104 -1.06 1.42 -15.24
CA PRO A 104 -1.89 0.35 -14.74
C PRO A 104 -3.38 0.57 -15.05
N GLN A 105 -4.12 -0.53 -15.17
CA GLN A 105 -5.58 -0.56 -15.03
C GLN A 105 -5.97 -0.24 -13.58
N LEU A 106 -6.93 0.66 -13.40
CA LEU A 106 -7.41 1.10 -12.10
C LEU A 106 -8.81 0.55 -11.80
N LEU A 107 -8.96 0.02 -10.60
CA LEU A 107 -10.18 -0.64 -10.14
C LEU A 107 -11.21 0.35 -9.59
N LYS A 108 -12.49 0.02 -9.77
CA LYS A 108 -13.60 0.72 -9.09
C LYS A 108 -14.04 -0.03 -7.83
N PRO A 109 -14.31 0.68 -6.72
CA PRO A 109 -14.85 0.07 -5.51
C PRO A 109 -16.28 -0.43 -5.73
N ILE A 110 -16.64 -1.51 -5.05
CA ILE A 110 -18.01 -2.05 -4.98
C ILE A 110 -18.41 -2.40 -3.54
N ALA A 111 -19.69 -2.29 -3.25
CA ALA A 111 -20.30 -2.67 -1.98
C ALA A 111 -20.48 -4.19 -1.84
N ASP A 112 -20.77 -4.62 -0.62
CA ASP A 112 -20.86 -6.01 -0.17
C ASP A 112 -21.90 -6.80 -0.99
N GLU A 113 -23.07 -6.20 -1.29
CA GLU A 113 -24.13 -6.86 -2.07
C GLU A 113 -23.69 -7.15 -3.50
N HIS A 114 -22.90 -6.24 -4.08
CA HIS A 114 -22.36 -6.43 -5.41
C HIS A 114 -21.26 -7.50 -5.40
N ALA A 115 -20.35 -7.46 -4.42
CA ALA A 115 -19.34 -8.49 -4.26
C ALA A 115 -19.98 -9.89 -4.11
N ALA A 116 -21.05 -10.00 -3.31
CA ALA A 116 -21.80 -11.25 -3.15
C ALA A 116 -22.39 -11.75 -4.48
N ARG A 117 -22.89 -10.86 -5.35
CA ARG A 117 -23.33 -11.24 -6.71
C ARG A 117 -22.16 -11.76 -7.54
N LEU A 118 -21.02 -11.07 -7.54
CA LEU A 118 -19.84 -11.47 -8.32
C LEU A 118 -19.20 -12.76 -7.81
N LEU A 119 -19.33 -13.10 -6.53
CA LEU A 119 -18.94 -14.41 -6.00
C LEU A 119 -19.71 -15.55 -6.68
N ARG A 120 -20.95 -15.33 -7.12
CA ARG A 120 -21.80 -16.35 -7.78
C ARG A 120 -21.78 -16.32 -9.30
N ASP A 121 -21.09 -15.35 -9.89
CA ASP A 121 -21.08 -15.12 -11.34
C ASP A 121 -19.83 -15.74 -11.99
N ASP A 122 -20.01 -16.75 -12.84
CA ASP A 122 -18.91 -17.49 -13.48
C ASP A 122 -18.21 -16.72 -14.63
N ASP A 123 -18.74 -15.55 -15.02
CA ASP A 123 -18.03 -14.62 -15.91
C ASP A 123 -17.00 -13.77 -15.16
N TRP A 124 -17.01 -13.81 -13.83
CA TRP A 124 -16.08 -13.10 -12.97
C TRP A 124 -15.16 -14.04 -12.21
N VAL A 125 -13.87 -13.73 -12.27
CA VAL A 125 -12.84 -14.39 -11.46
C VAL A 125 -12.39 -13.46 -10.35
N MET A 126 -11.78 -14.02 -9.31
CA MET A 126 -11.37 -13.28 -8.12
C MET A 126 -9.88 -13.47 -7.83
N GLN A 127 -9.20 -12.41 -7.41
CA GLN A 127 -7.85 -12.42 -6.84
C GLN A 127 -7.87 -11.74 -5.47
N GLU A 128 -6.88 -12.03 -4.63
CA GLU A 128 -6.65 -11.24 -3.42
C GLU A 128 -6.26 -9.81 -3.79
N LYS A 129 -6.79 -8.82 -3.06
CA LYS A 129 -6.33 -7.44 -3.18
C LYS A 129 -5.10 -7.27 -2.29
N ASP A 130 -3.92 -7.38 -2.88
CA ASP A 130 -2.66 -7.12 -2.21
C ASP A 130 -2.59 -5.66 -1.68
N ASP A 131 -2.12 -5.51 -0.43
CA ASP A 131 -1.90 -4.21 0.25
C ASP A 131 -0.42 -3.85 0.17
N GLY A 132 -0.08 -3.08 -0.86
CA GLY A 132 1.29 -2.68 -1.12
C GLY A 132 1.37 -1.44 -1.99
N HIS A 133 2.44 -1.36 -2.78
CA HIS A 133 2.61 -0.32 -3.77
C HIS A 133 2.64 -0.91 -5.16
N ARG A 134 1.71 -0.46 -6.01
CA ARG A 134 1.69 -0.79 -7.44
C ARG A 134 3.08 -0.69 -8.07
N ARG A 135 3.54 -1.79 -8.64
CA ARG A 135 4.84 -1.92 -9.27
C ARG A 135 4.73 -2.72 -10.55
N MET A 136 4.65 -2.01 -11.66
CA MET A 136 4.79 -2.62 -12.98
C MET A 136 6.25 -2.92 -13.26
N VAL A 137 6.53 -3.92 -14.10
CA VAL A 137 7.90 -4.32 -14.47
C VAL A 137 7.99 -4.37 -15.99
N SER A 138 8.96 -3.65 -16.55
CA SER A 138 9.32 -3.70 -17.97
C SER A 138 10.70 -4.35 -18.11
N VAL A 139 10.77 -5.43 -18.88
CA VAL A 139 12.03 -6.09 -19.22
C VAL A 139 12.61 -5.43 -20.47
N LYS A 140 13.69 -4.67 -20.31
CA LYS A 140 14.36 -3.95 -21.42
C LYS A 140 15.31 -4.87 -22.17
N ALA A 141 16.06 -5.67 -21.42
CA ALA A 141 16.90 -6.77 -21.90
C ALA A 141 16.92 -7.87 -20.82
N PRO A 142 17.37 -9.10 -21.14
CA PRO A 142 17.56 -10.13 -20.12
C PRO A 142 18.43 -9.61 -18.96
N GLY A 143 17.90 -9.64 -17.74
CA GLY A 143 18.55 -9.09 -16.54
C GLY A 143 18.48 -7.56 -16.38
N GLU A 144 17.97 -6.81 -17.36
CA GLU A 144 17.78 -5.36 -17.31
C GLU A 144 16.28 -5.03 -17.18
N LEU A 145 15.85 -4.79 -15.93
CA LEU A 145 14.45 -4.58 -15.58
C LEU A 145 14.22 -3.17 -15.01
N VAL A 146 13.12 -2.56 -15.44
CA VAL A 146 12.66 -1.27 -14.93
C VAL A 146 11.33 -1.46 -14.24
N GLY A 147 11.31 -1.19 -12.93
CA GLY A 147 10.05 -1.04 -12.20
C GLY A 147 9.42 0.31 -12.51
N SER A 148 8.08 0.40 -12.52
CA SER A 148 7.38 1.68 -12.55
C SER A 148 6.22 1.74 -11.56
N LYS A 149 6.01 2.95 -11.02
CA LYS A 149 4.94 3.28 -10.07
C LYS A 149 3.60 3.39 -10.78
N ARG A 150 2.53 3.54 -10.00
CA ARG A 150 1.17 3.78 -10.51
C ARG A 150 1.06 4.92 -11.52
N ASN A 151 1.89 5.96 -11.39
CA ASN A 151 1.91 7.12 -12.27
C ASN A 151 2.81 6.96 -13.51
N GLY A 152 3.34 5.75 -13.76
CA GLY A 152 4.21 5.45 -14.90
C GLY A 152 5.63 5.97 -14.79
N PHE A 153 6.03 6.55 -13.65
CA PHE A 153 7.42 6.93 -13.43
C PHE A 153 8.25 5.76 -12.91
N PRO A 154 9.52 5.65 -13.33
CA PRO A 154 10.41 4.60 -12.88
C PRO A 154 10.56 4.53 -11.36
N ALA A 155 10.80 3.32 -10.88
CA ALA A 155 11.18 3.07 -9.50
C ALA A 155 12.01 1.78 -9.40
N PRO A 156 13.03 1.76 -8.51
CA PRO A 156 13.98 0.66 -8.44
C PRO A 156 13.32 -0.62 -7.91
N LEU A 157 13.74 -1.77 -8.42
CA LEU A 157 13.36 -3.09 -7.95
C LEU A 157 14.43 -3.67 -7.00
N PRO A 158 14.04 -4.50 -6.02
CA PRO A 158 14.98 -5.30 -5.23
C PRO A 158 15.79 -6.23 -6.13
N LEU A 159 17.09 -6.44 -5.84
CA LEU A 159 17.92 -7.31 -6.67
C LEU A 159 17.43 -8.77 -6.71
N GLY A 160 16.79 -9.26 -5.64
CA GLY A 160 16.17 -10.58 -5.60
C GLY A 160 15.01 -10.72 -6.60
N VAL A 161 14.22 -9.66 -6.77
CA VAL A 161 13.15 -9.60 -7.77
C VAL A 161 13.73 -9.57 -9.18
N VAL A 162 14.80 -8.79 -9.40
CA VAL A 162 15.50 -8.76 -10.69
C VAL A 162 16.04 -10.14 -11.06
N ALA A 163 16.64 -10.85 -10.10
CA ALA A 163 17.16 -12.20 -10.29
C ALA A 163 16.04 -13.19 -10.67
N ASP A 164 14.93 -13.20 -9.91
CA ASP A 164 13.78 -14.10 -10.15
C ASP A 164 13.14 -13.88 -11.54
N LEU A 165 13.21 -12.66 -12.08
CA LEU A 165 12.62 -12.29 -13.38
C LEU A 165 13.64 -12.19 -14.53
N SER A 166 14.92 -12.44 -14.27
CA SER A 166 16.02 -12.17 -15.21
C SER A 166 15.95 -12.94 -16.52
N ALA A 167 15.32 -14.13 -16.51
CA ALA A 167 15.19 -15.01 -17.67
C ALA A 167 14.05 -14.63 -18.63
N LEU A 168 13.22 -13.64 -18.27
CA LEU A 168 12.13 -13.19 -19.13
C LEU A 168 12.67 -12.49 -20.38
N PRO A 169 12.01 -12.67 -21.54
CA PRO A 169 12.46 -12.05 -22.77
C PRO A 169 12.25 -10.53 -22.74
N ALA A 170 13.13 -9.80 -23.43
CA ALA A 170 13.00 -8.37 -23.66
C ALA A 170 11.65 -8.02 -24.31
N GLY A 171 11.04 -6.90 -23.91
CA GLY A 171 9.69 -6.53 -24.33
C GLY A 171 8.58 -7.26 -23.55
N THR A 172 8.89 -7.80 -22.37
CA THR A 172 7.88 -8.31 -21.44
C THR A 172 7.43 -7.19 -20.49
N ILE A 173 6.13 -7.06 -20.28
CA ILE A 173 5.53 -6.10 -19.35
C ILE A 173 4.63 -6.85 -18.37
N LEU A 174 4.98 -6.79 -17.09
CA LEU A 174 4.22 -7.39 -16.00
C LEU A 174 3.56 -6.31 -15.14
N ASP A 175 2.46 -6.69 -14.50
CA ASP A 175 1.75 -5.84 -13.56
C ASP A 175 1.63 -6.53 -12.20
N GLY A 176 2.05 -5.82 -11.16
CA GLY A 176 2.20 -6.40 -9.83
C GLY A 176 2.15 -5.38 -8.69
N GLU A 177 2.21 -5.88 -7.48
CA GLU A 177 2.20 -5.12 -6.23
C GLU A 177 3.47 -5.42 -5.44
N ALA A 178 4.26 -4.40 -5.14
CA ALA A 178 5.36 -4.51 -4.20
C ALA A 178 4.78 -4.63 -2.77
N LEU A 179 4.98 -5.79 -2.16
CA LEU A 179 4.48 -6.13 -0.82
C LEU A 179 5.48 -5.69 0.25
N PRO A 180 5.10 -5.70 1.56
CA PRO A 180 6.06 -5.54 2.63
C PRO A 180 7.22 -6.55 2.55
N GLY A 181 8.44 -6.03 2.73
CA GLY A 181 9.70 -6.72 2.46
C GLY A 181 10.11 -6.64 0.97
N PRO A 182 11.18 -7.33 0.54
CA PRO A 182 11.64 -7.29 -0.84
C PRO A 182 10.85 -8.22 -1.77
N ARG A 183 9.51 -8.22 -1.64
CA ARG A 183 8.62 -9.15 -2.36
C ARG A 183 7.76 -8.44 -3.39
N LEU A 184 7.49 -9.13 -4.50
CA LEU A 184 6.65 -8.65 -5.60
C LEU A 184 5.60 -9.72 -5.96
N SER A 185 4.33 -9.37 -5.82
CA SER A 185 3.20 -10.19 -6.28
C SER A 185 2.78 -9.75 -7.68
N ILE A 186 2.91 -10.61 -8.69
CA ILE A 186 2.52 -10.34 -10.07
C ILE A 186 1.11 -10.88 -10.30
N PHE A 187 0.19 -10.07 -10.81
CA PHE A 187 -1.21 -10.48 -11.01
C PHE A 187 -1.70 -10.36 -12.46
N ASP A 188 -0.95 -9.73 -13.37
CA ASP A 188 -1.28 -9.66 -14.81
C ASP A 188 -0.01 -9.56 -15.70
N ILE A 189 -0.15 -9.84 -16.99
CA ILE A 189 0.89 -9.72 -18.03
C ILE A 189 0.31 -9.00 -19.26
N LEU A 190 0.97 -7.93 -19.69
CA LEU A 190 0.48 -7.05 -20.76
C LEU A 190 1.21 -7.27 -22.08
N GLU A 191 2.50 -7.64 -22.00
CA GLU A 191 3.32 -8.00 -23.14
C GLU A 191 4.26 -9.15 -22.76
N LEU A 192 4.56 -10.01 -23.73
CA LEU A 192 5.52 -11.11 -23.58
C LEU A 192 6.44 -11.14 -24.80
N GLY A 193 7.72 -10.82 -24.60
CA GLY A 193 8.68 -10.83 -25.71
C GLY A 193 8.30 -9.88 -26.86
N GLY A 194 7.64 -8.75 -26.56
CA GLY A 194 7.11 -7.81 -27.56
C GLY A 194 5.75 -8.20 -28.16
N ARG A 195 5.21 -9.39 -27.87
CA ARG A 195 3.83 -9.74 -28.23
C ARG A 195 2.86 -9.00 -27.30
N ARG A 196 1.93 -8.24 -27.88
CA ARG A 196 0.84 -7.59 -27.14
C ARG A 196 -0.15 -8.62 -26.61
N LEU A 197 -0.30 -8.68 -25.29
CA LEU A 197 -1.26 -9.56 -24.60
C LEU A 197 -2.42 -8.79 -23.99
N HIS A 198 -2.32 -7.47 -23.83
CA HIS A 198 -3.38 -6.62 -23.28
C HIS A 198 -4.71 -6.68 -24.05
N GLU A 199 -4.69 -7.11 -25.31
CA GLU A 199 -5.89 -7.32 -26.14
C GLU A 199 -6.61 -8.66 -25.87
N LEU A 200 -5.96 -9.60 -25.17
CA LEU A 200 -6.56 -10.88 -24.79
C LEU A 200 -7.44 -10.73 -23.53
N GLY A 201 -8.35 -11.68 -23.32
CA GLY A 201 -9.13 -11.77 -22.08
C GLY A 201 -8.25 -12.00 -20.86
N PHE A 202 -8.65 -11.49 -19.69
CA PHE A 202 -7.88 -11.61 -18.44
C PHE A 202 -7.49 -13.04 -18.11
N GLU A 203 -8.37 -14.01 -18.30
CA GLU A 203 -8.10 -15.41 -18.00
C GLU A 203 -6.98 -15.98 -18.87
N GLU A 204 -6.97 -15.63 -20.17
CA GLU A 204 -5.89 -16.01 -21.09
C GLU A 204 -4.56 -15.35 -20.71
N ARG A 205 -4.59 -14.05 -20.37
CA ARG A 205 -3.39 -13.35 -19.88
C ARG A 205 -2.85 -13.99 -18.62
N HIS A 206 -3.71 -14.32 -17.66
CA HIS A 206 -3.28 -14.94 -16.40
C HIS A 206 -2.74 -16.38 -16.60
N ALA A 207 -3.31 -17.15 -17.53
CA ALA A 207 -2.76 -18.44 -17.91
C ALA A 207 -1.35 -18.30 -18.52
N LEU A 208 -1.14 -17.32 -19.41
CA LEU A 208 0.18 -16.99 -19.94
C LEU A 208 1.14 -16.51 -18.85
N LEU A 209 0.68 -15.69 -17.91
CA LEU A 209 1.47 -15.25 -16.76
C LEU A 209 1.96 -16.44 -15.94
N THR A 210 1.06 -17.36 -15.59
CA THR A 210 1.37 -18.52 -14.72
C THR A 210 2.35 -19.50 -15.38
N THR A 211 2.31 -19.62 -16.71
CA THR A 211 3.26 -20.44 -17.48
C THR A 211 4.60 -19.75 -17.69
N THR A 212 4.62 -18.42 -17.72
CA THR A 212 5.80 -17.60 -18.03
C THR A 212 6.62 -17.25 -16.78
N VAL A 213 5.95 -16.79 -15.71
CA VAL A 213 6.58 -16.30 -14.49
C VAL A 213 6.63 -17.44 -13.47
N LYS A 214 7.82 -17.89 -13.15
CA LYS A 214 8.03 -18.87 -12.08
C LYS A 214 8.10 -18.15 -10.75
N SER A 215 7.25 -18.54 -9.81
CA SER A 215 7.36 -18.06 -8.42
C SER A 215 8.73 -18.46 -7.85
N GLY A 216 9.37 -17.50 -7.19
CA GLY A 216 10.69 -17.61 -6.58
C GLY A 216 10.66 -17.18 -5.12
N ALA A 217 11.84 -16.83 -4.58
CA ALA A 217 11.95 -16.37 -3.19
C ALA A 217 11.35 -14.97 -2.99
N ASN A 218 11.40 -14.11 -4.02
CA ASN A 218 10.98 -12.71 -3.96
C ASN A 218 9.77 -12.43 -4.83
N VAL A 219 9.51 -13.27 -5.84
CA VAL A 219 8.38 -13.11 -6.76
C VAL A 219 7.33 -14.20 -6.54
N SER A 220 6.07 -13.81 -6.49
CA SER A 220 4.93 -14.74 -6.52
C SER A 220 3.92 -14.33 -7.58
N VAL A 221 3.24 -15.30 -8.19
CA VAL A 221 2.07 -15.03 -9.04
C VAL A 221 0.80 -15.07 -8.17
N SER A 222 -0.01 -14.02 -8.25
CA SER A 222 -1.28 -13.92 -7.52
C SER A 222 -2.29 -14.97 -8.04
N PRO A 223 -2.81 -15.86 -7.17
CA PRO A 223 -3.77 -16.88 -7.58
C PRO A 223 -5.08 -16.30 -8.12
N VAL A 224 -5.69 -17.01 -9.07
CA VAL A 224 -7.03 -16.70 -9.59
C VAL A 224 -8.01 -17.77 -9.11
N TYR A 225 -9.08 -17.34 -8.47
CA TYR A 225 -10.18 -18.17 -7.99
C TYR A 225 -11.35 -18.09 -8.97
N LYS A 226 -11.88 -19.25 -9.36
CA LYS A 226 -12.92 -19.40 -10.38
C LYS A 226 -14.07 -20.25 -9.84
N GLY A 227 -15.29 -19.94 -10.27
CA GLY A 227 -16.49 -20.61 -9.79
C GLY A 227 -16.87 -20.22 -8.36
N THR A 228 -18.15 -20.40 -8.04
CA THR A 228 -18.74 -19.93 -6.78
C THR A 228 -18.04 -20.50 -5.55
N ALA A 229 -17.80 -21.81 -5.51
CA ALA A 229 -17.22 -22.47 -4.35
C ALA A 229 -15.80 -21.97 -4.04
N SER A 230 -14.90 -21.98 -5.03
CA SER A 230 -13.51 -21.55 -4.85
C SER A 230 -13.40 -20.06 -4.52
N LYS A 231 -14.22 -19.21 -5.16
CA LYS A 231 -14.25 -17.77 -4.84
C LYS A 231 -14.72 -17.54 -3.40
N THR A 232 -15.77 -18.22 -2.95
CA THR A 232 -16.31 -18.06 -1.60
C THR A 232 -15.32 -18.52 -0.53
N GLU A 233 -14.70 -19.69 -0.71
CA GLU A 233 -13.68 -20.19 0.21
C GLU A 233 -12.48 -19.24 0.31
N ALA A 234 -11.98 -18.76 -0.83
CA ALA A 234 -10.88 -17.82 -0.86
C ALA A 234 -11.24 -16.47 -0.22
N PHE A 235 -12.46 -15.97 -0.47
CA PHE A 235 -12.95 -14.71 0.09
C PHE A 235 -12.92 -14.75 1.62
N GLU A 236 -13.51 -15.79 2.22
CA GLU A 236 -13.54 -15.96 3.67
C GLU A 236 -12.13 -16.17 4.23
N ARG A 237 -11.30 -16.97 3.57
CA ARG A 237 -9.90 -17.17 3.99
C ARG A 237 -9.12 -15.86 4.01
N ILE A 238 -9.25 -15.01 2.99
CA ILE A 238 -8.55 -13.71 2.92
C ILE A 238 -9.08 -12.78 4.01
N ARG A 239 -10.41 -12.74 4.20
CA ARG A 239 -11.06 -11.93 5.24
C ARG A 239 -10.60 -12.33 6.64
N GLN A 240 -10.58 -13.63 6.94
CA GLN A 240 -10.10 -14.17 8.23
C GLN A 240 -8.62 -13.85 8.47
N LYS A 241 -7.79 -13.88 7.42
CA LYS A 241 -6.38 -13.47 7.48
C LYS A 241 -6.18 -11.95 7.52
N ARG A 242 -7.26 -11.16 7.56
CA ARG A 242 -7.22 -9.69 7.56
C ARG A 242 -6.54 -9.10 6.32
N GLY A 243 -6.63 -9.78 5.18
CA GLY A 243 -6.22 -9.22 3.90
C GLY A 243 -7.04 -7.96 3.56
N GLU A 244 -6.52 -7.06 2.72
CA GLU A 244 -7.19 -5.78 2.46
C GLU A 244 -8.56 -5.95 1.79
N GLY A 245 -8.69 -6.96 0.93
CA GLY A 245 -9.92 -7.24 0.21
C GLY A 245 -9.71 -8.19 -0.95
N VAL A 246 -10.61 -8.11 -1.93
CA VAL A 246 -10.56 -8.90 -3.15
C VAL A 246 -10.73 -8.02 -4.39
N VAL A 247 -10.19 -8.49 -5.50
CA VAL A 247 -10.36 -7.91 -6.83
C VAL A 247 -11.17 -8.89 -7.67
N PHE A 248 -12.26 -8.41 -8.26
CA PHE A 248 -13.04 -9.15 -9.24
C PHE A 248 -12.67 -8.66 -10.64
N ARG A 249 -12.43 -9.59 -11.56
CA ARG A 249 -12.14 -9.30 -12.97
C ARG A 249 -13.06 -10.11 -13.86
N LYS A 250 -13.61 -9.49 -14.90
CA LYS A 250 -14.36 -10.21 -15.92
C LYS A 250 -13.38 -11.04 -16.75
N LYS A 251 -13.63 -12.35 -16.89
CA LYS A 251 -12.65 -13.31 -17.41
C LYS A 251 -12.19 -12.99 -18.84
N ASP A 252 -13.10 -12.50 -19.68
CA ASP A 252 -12.84 -12.19 -21.09
C ASP A 252 -12.44 -10.73 -21.35
N ALA A 253 -12.26 -9.93 -20.29
CA ALA A 253 -11.99 -8.52 -20.46
C ALA A 253 -10.54 -8.23 -20.86
N THR A 254 -10.39 -7.35 -21.83
CA THR A 254 -9.09 -6.79 -22.23
C THR A 254 -8.53 -5.88 -21.12
N TYR A 255 -7.25 -5.56 -21.22
CA TYR A 255 -6.58 -4.65 -20.31
C TYR A 255 -6.66 -3.22 -20.85
N ALA A 256 -7.38 -2.35 -20.15
CA ALA A 256 -7.43 -0.93 -20.44
C ALA A 256 -6.74 -0.13 -19.32
N HIS A 257 -5.83 0.78 -19.70
CA HIS A 257 -5.15 1.63 -18.74
C HIS A 257 -6.11 2.62 -18.06
N GLY A 258 -5.79 3.02 -16.82
CA GLY A 258 -6.59 3.99 -16.08
C GLY A 258 -7.92 3.43 -15.57
N ARG A 259 -8.83 4.32 -15.17
CA ARG A 259 -10.14 3.95 -14.61
C ARG A 259 -11.21 4.04 -15.70
N PRO A 260 -12.07 3.02 -15.89
CA PRO A 260 -13.15 3.08 -16.87
C PRO A 260 -14.18 4.17 -16.53
N ALA A 261 -14.77 4.80 -17.55
CA ALA A 261 -15.70 5.93 -17.38
C ALA A 261 -16.97 5.54 -16.60
N SER A 262 -17.64 4.45 -16.98
CA SER A 262 -18.82 3.89 -16.29
C SER A 262 -18.71 2.36 -16.20
N GLY A 263 -19.27 1.77 -15.14
CA GLY A 263 -19.05 0.34 -14.84
C GLY A 263 -17.56 0.00 -14.79
N GLY A 264 -17.20 -1.21 -15.19
CA GLY A 264 -15.82 -1.61 -15.42
C GLY A 264 -15.66 -3.11 -15.28
N ASP A 265 -14.69 -3.66 -16.01
CA ASP A 265 -14.40 -5.10 -16.01
C ASP A 265 -13.41 -5.53 -14.92
N ALA A 266 -13.02 -4.58 -14.06
CA ALA A 266 -12.12 -4.81 -12.94
C ALA A 266 -12.58 -3.98 -11.74
N LEU A 267 -13.03 -4.68 -10.71
CA LEU A 267 -13.72 -4.13 -9.55
C LEU A 267 -12.99 -4.56 -8.28
N LYS A 268 -13.02 -3.74 -7.23
CA LYS A 268 -12.44 -4.08 -5.92
C LYS A 268 -13.49 -4.02 -4.83
N HIS A 269 -13.46 -5.01 -3.96
CA HIS A 269 -14.20 -5.00 -2.73
C HIS A 269 -13.19 -5.01 -1.59
N VAL A 270 -13.16 -3.95 -0.79
CA VAL A 270 -12.22 -3.78 0.32
C VAL A 270 -12.95 -4.18 1.59
N PHE A 271 -12.31 -4.97 2.44
CA PHE A 271 -12.93 -5.43 3.68
C PHE A 271 -12.97 -4.34 4.75
N TYR A 272 -12.12 -3.31 4.63
CA TYR A 272 -12.02 -2.19 5.56
C TYR A 272 -12.43 -0.88 4.90
N GLU A 273 -12.99 0.02 5.69
CA GLU A 273 -13.19 1.41 5.33
C GLU A 273 -12.03 2.28 5.79
N THR A 274 -11.96 3.50 5.25
CA THR A 274 -11.09 4.56 5.76
C THR A 274 -11.94 5.78 6.03
N GLY A 275 -11.74 6.37 7.20
CA GLY A 275 -12.39 7.62 7.59
C GLY A 275 -11.36 8.61 8.12
N THR A 276 -11.72 9.89 8.09
CA THR A 276 -10.96 10.99 8.66
C THR A 276 -11.57 11.37 10.02
N PHE A 277 -10.74 11.40 11.04
CA PHE A 277 -11.14 11.63 12.44
C PHE A 277 -10.31 12.76 13.06
N VAL A 278 -10.84 13.41 14.10
CA VAL A 278 -10.07 14.37 14.89
C VAL A 278 -9.38 13.66 16.06
N VAL A 279 -8.10 13.95 16.28
CA VAL A 279 -7.39 13.55 17.51
C VAL A 279 -7.93 14.35 18.68
N ASP A 280 -8.66 13.69 19.58
CA ASP A 280 -9.26 14.33 20.74
C ASP A 280 -8.29 14.40 21.93
N ARG A 281 -7.51 13.34 22.14
CA ARG A 281 -6.50 13.26 23.19
C ARG A 281 -5.44 12.20 22.90
N VAL A 282 -4.24 12.40 23.42
CA VAL A 282 -3.19 11.37 23.43
C VAL A 282 -3.35 10.52 24.69
N ALA A 283 -3.26 9.19 24.55
CA ALA A 283 -3.36 8.29 25.69
C ALA A 283 -2.13 8.41 26.61
N LYS A 284 -2.37 8.44 27.93
CA LYS A 284 -1.30 8.54 28.92
C LYS A 284 -0.37 7.32 28.84
N ASP A 285 0.93 7.57 28.76
CA ASP A 285 2.01 6.56 28.77
C ASP A 285 1.91 5.48 27.67
N LYS A 286 1.16 5.74 26.58
CA LYS A 286 0.97 4.80 25.46
C LYS A 286 1.05 5.52 24.11
N ARG A 287 1.60 4.86 23.09
CA ARG A 287 1.60 5.35 21.70
C ARG A 287 0.24 5.10 21.04
N SER A 288 -0.78 5.79 21.51
CA SER A 288 -2.13 5.73 20.93
C SER A 288 -2.85 7.04 21.13
N VAL A 289 -3.74 7.38 20.20
CA VAL A 289 -4.61 8.55 20.29
C VAL A 289 -6.06 8.12 20.37
N HIS A 290 -6.89 8.91 21.06
CA HIS A 290 -8.33 8.82 20.96
C HIS A 290 -8.81 9.69 19.82
N VAL A 291 -9.71 9.16 19.01
CA VAL A 291 -10.23 9.82 17.81
C VAL A 291 -11.73 10.02 17.93
N VAL A 292 -12.24 11.10 17.35
CA VAL A 292 -13.67 11.46 17.36
C VAL A 292 -14.16 11.84 15.97
N VAL A 293 -15.47 11.70 15.77
CA VAL A 293 -16.24 12.31 14.68
C VAL A 293 -17.35 13.19 15.26
N PHE A 294 -18.09 13.90 14.42
CA PHE A 294 -19.21 14.74 14.80
C PHE A 294 -20.51 14.20 14.20
N ASP A 295 -21.55 14.07 15.01
CA ASP A 295 -22.89 13.72 14.54
C ASP A 295 -23.60 14.90 13.84
N ALA A 296 -24.83 14.68 13.37
CA ALA A 296 -25.61 15.70 12.67
C ALA A 296 -25.98 16.92 13.55
N ALA A 297 -25.96 16.77 14.88
CA ALA A 297 -26.18 17.85 15.84
C ALA A 297 -24.88 18.59 16.20
N GLY A 298 -23.73 18.14 15.67
CA GLY A 298 -22.41 18.70 15.97
C GLY A 298 -21.81 18.18 17.28
N ALA A 299 -22.39 17.17 17.91
CA ALA A 299 -21.83 16.57 19.11
C ALA A 299 -20.69 15.61 18.75
N LYS A 300 -19.65 15.58 19.60
CA LYS A 300 -18.54 14.64 19.46
C LYS A 300 -18.99 13.21 19.78
N VAL A 301 -18.63 12.27 18.92
CA VAL A 301 -18.79 10.84 19.14
C VAL A 301 -17.41 10.19 19.29
N ASP A 302 -17.13 9.57 20.45
CA ASP A 302 -15.84 8.91 20.72
C ASP A 302 -15.72 7.62 19.88
N MET A 303 -14.73 7.62 18.99
CA MET A 303 -14.42 6.52 18.08
C MET A 303 -13.29 5.63 18.61
N GLY A 304 -13.00 5.75 19.89
CA GLY A 304 -12.09 4.90 20.62
C GLY A 304 -10.63 5.25 20.36
N LYS A 305 -9.76 4.32 20.75
CA LYS A 305 -8.30 4.48 20.63
C LYS A 305 -7.78 3.89 19.32
N VAL A 306 -6.78 4.54 18.75
CA VAL A 306 -6.02 4.06 17.60
C VAL A 306 -4.54 4.03 17.98
N THR A 307 -3.91 2.87 17.81
CA THR A 307 -2.48 2.68 18.09
C THR A 307 -1.63 3.38 17.03
N ILE A 308 -0.57 4.06 17.47
CA ILE A 308 0.42 4.72 16.64
C ILE A 308 1.71 3.90 16.68
N SER A 309 2.17 3.47 15.51
CA SER A 309 3.40 2.69 15.36
C SER A 309 4.63 3.46 15.90
N SER A 310 5.66 2.71 16.31
CA SER A 310 6.88 3.29 16.87
C SER A 310 7.67 4.18 15.90
N ASN A 311 7.53 3.92 14.59
CA ASN A 311 8.22 4.62 13.50
C ASN A 311 7.47 5.87 13.00
N VAL A 312 6.36 6.26 13.62
CA VAL A 312 5.57 7.43 13.22
C VAL A 312 5.33 8.33 14.42
N ASP A 313 5.53 9.64 14.27
CA ASP A 313 5.25 10.61 15.34
C ASP A 313 3.79 10.56 15.79
N ILE A 314 3.57 10.74 17.09
CA ILE A 314 2.20 10.80 17.63
C ILE A 314 1.55 12.10 17.13
N PRO A 315 0.41 12.04 16.42
CA PRO A 315 -0.23 13.23 15.91
C PRO A 315 -0.73 14.10 17.08
N PRO A 316 -0.62 15.44 16.98
CA PRO A 316 -1.04 16.34 18.04
C PRO A 316 -2.56 16.36 18.20
N VAL A 317 -3.03 16.77 19.38
CA VAL A 317 -4.46 17.00 19.63
C VAL A 317 -4.99 18.06 18.66
N GLY A 318 -6.18 17.81 18.10
CA GLY A 318 -6.80 18.64 17.07
C GLY A 318 -6.40 18.29 15.64
N ALA A 319 -5.37 17.47 15.42
CA ALA A 319 -5.02 17.02 14.08
C ALA A 319 -6.12 16.14 13.48
N LEU A 320 -6.33 16.27 12.18
CA LEU A 320 -7.15 15.34 11.41
C LEU A 320 -6.29 14.18 10.96
N VAL A 321 -6.81 12.96 11.11
CA VAL A 321 -6.08 11.73 10.84
C VAL A 321 -6.94 10.75 10.07
N ASP A 322 -6.37 10.10 9.07
CA ASP A 322 -7.02 8.98 8.41
C ASP A 322 -6.79 7.71 9.23
N VAL A 323 -7.88 6.98 9.46
CA VAL A 323 -7.88 5.70 10.16
C VAL A 323 -8.60 4.69 9.26
N ARG A 324 -7.93 3.58 9.00
CA ARG A 324 -8.54 2.39 8.39
C ARG A 324 -9.25 1.60 9.49
N TYR A 325 -10.49 1.17 9.27
CA TYR A 325 -11.27 0.41 10.24
C TYR A 325 -12.19 -0.61 9.56
N LEU A 326 -12.59 -1.67 10.25
CA LEU A 326 -13.49 -2.69 9.69
C LEU A 326 -14.94 -2.20 9.67
N TYR A 327 -15.43 -1.73 10.82
CA TYR A 327 -16.71 -1.05 10.97
C TYR A 327 -16.69 -0.19 12.26
N ALA A 328 -17.63 0.73 12.38
CA ALA A 328 -17.91 1.47 13.61
C ALA A 328 -19.06 0.79 14.38
N HIS A 329 -19.06 0.89 15.70
CA HIS A 329 -20.20 0.49 16.51
C HIS A 329 -21.16 1.69 16.73
N PRO A 330 -22.48 1.46 16.79
CA PRO A 330 -23.45 2.53 17.06
C PRO A 330 -23.22 3.25 18.39
N ASP A 331 -22.69 2.58 19.41
CA ASP A 331 -22.33 3.13 20.72
C ASP A 331 -20.96 3.85 20.73
N GLY A 332 -20.31 3.97 19.57
CA GLY A 332 -18.97 4.51 19.42
C GLY A 332 -17.88 3.42 19.43
N LYS A 333 -16.65 3.82 19.06
CA LYS A 333 -15.48 2.97 18.77
C LYS A 333 -15.42 2.38 17.36
N LEU A 334 -14.20 2.35 16.84
CA LEU A 334 -13.84 1.63 15.63
C LEU A 334 -13.43 0.19 15.97
N HIS A 335 -13.94 -0.76 15.19
CA HIS A 335 -13.53 -2.15 15.25
C HIS A 335 -12.33 -2.39 14.32
N ILE A 336 -11.25 -2.96 14.87
CA ILE A 336 -9.97 -3.23 14.18
C ILE A 336 -9.50 -1.99 13.39
N SER A 337 -8.96 -1.01 14.12
CA SER A 337 -8.48 0.25 13.55
C SER A 337 -6.98 0.26 13.31
N THR A 338 -6.53 0.97 12.29
CA THR A 338 -5.12 1.21 11.97
C THR A 338 -4.92 2.64 11.50
N TYR A 339 -3.99 3.35 12.13
CA TYR A 339 -3.62 4.70 11.75
C TYR A 339 -2.98 4.75 10.34
N LYS A 340 -3.39 5.70 9.50
CA LYS A 340 -2.87 5.88 8.14
C LYS A 340 -2.03 7.14 7.94
N GLY A 341 -2.28 8.21 8.69
CA GLY A 341 -1.52 9.46 8.58
C GLY A 341 -2.32 10.69 9.00
N ILE A 342 -1.63 11.84 9.10
CA ILE A 342 -2.25 13.16 9.28
C ILE A 342 -2.81 13.64 7.93
N ARG A 343 -3.92 14.38 7.97
CA ARG A 343 -4.53 15.09 6.84
C ARG A 343 -4.52 16.58 7.11
N ASP A 344 -3.62 17.30 6.45
CA ASP A 344 -3.50 18.77 6.49
C ASP A 344 -4.24 19.46 5.34
N ASP A 345 -4.77 18.67 4.40
CA ASP A 345 -5.55 19.11 3.25
C ASP A 345 -7.07 19.13 3.48
N LEU A 346 -7.52 18.72 4.68
CA LEU A 346 -8.94 18.65 5.05
C LEU A 346 -9.26 19.55 6.25
N ASP A 347 -10.54 19.88 6.40
CA ASP A 347 -11.09 20.55 7.57
C ASP A 347 -12.05 19.64 8.36
N ILE A 348 -12.50 20.13 9.52
CA ILE A 348 -13.30 19.38 10.49
C ILE A 348 -14.62 18.85 9.93
N SER A 349 -15.15 19.42 8.83
CA SER A 349 -16.35 18.92 8.17
C SER A 349 -16.16 17.52 7.58
N ALA A 350 -14.91 17.12 7.29
CA ALA A 350 -14.57 15.77 6.87
C ALA A 350 -14.70 14.73 8.00
N CYS A 351 -14.79 15.17 9.26
CA CYS A 351 -14.91 14.30 10.42
C CYS A 351 -16.37 14.04 10.82
N SER A 352 -17.27 13.85 9.85
CA SER A 352 -18.68 13.57 10.09
C SER A 352 -18.94 12.09 10.42
N ALA A 353 -19.83 11.79 11.36
CA ALA A 353 -20.29 10.43 11.64
C ALA A 353 -21.01 9.78 10.45
N ALA A 354 -21.56 10.58 9.52
CA ALA A 354 -22.17 10.09 8.29
C ALA A 354 -21.19 9.35 7.37
N GLN A 355 -19.87 9.52 7.58
CA GLN A 355 -18.85 8.78 6.85
C GLN A 355 -18.70 7.33 7.33
N LEU A 356 -19.22 7.01 8.52
CA LEU A 356 -18.92 5.74 9.17
C LEU A 356 -19.71 4.59 8.54
N LYS A 357 -19.00 3.51 8.22
CA LYS A 357 -19.65 2.21 7.97
C LYS A 357 -19.89 1.53 9.31
N TYR A 358 -21.14 1.49 9.74
CA TYR A 358 -21.53 0.78 10.95
C TYR A 358 -21.55 -0.73 10.74
N LYS A 359 -21.37 -1.50 11.83
CA LYS A 359 -21.60 -2.94 11.80
C LYS A 359 -23.05 -3.17 11.35
N ALA A 360 -23.27 -4.05 10.38
CA ALA A 360 -24.63 -4.52 10.11
C ALA A 360 -25.17 -5.21 11.37
N ASP A 361 -26.43 -4.97 11.70
CA ASP A 361 -27.10 -5.76 12.73
C ASP A 361 -27.11 -7.21 12.25
N ASP A 362 -26.29 -8.04 12.87
CA ASP A 362 -26.42 -9.49 12.74
C ASP A 362 -27.81 -9.81 13.29
N ALA A 363 -28.80 -10.02 12.41
CA ALA A 363 -30.08 -10.58 12.81
C ALA A 363 -29.76 -11.85 13.60
N LEU A 364 -30.16 -11.84 14.86
CA LEU A 364 -30.03 -12.93 15.81
C LEU A 364 -30.55 -14.22 15.13
N GLU A 365 -29.66 -15.17 14.86
CA GLU A 365 -30.07 -16.57 14.91
C GLU A 365 -30.34 -16.85 16.39
N GLU A 366 -31.58 -16.60 16.81
CA GLU A 366 -32.16 -17.19 18.01
C GLU A 366 -32.13 -18.71 17.82
N GLY A 367 -31.08 -19.35 18.32
CA GLY A 367 -31.16 -20.76 18.69
C GLY A 367 -31.99 -20.84 19.96
N GLU A 368 -33.30 -21.04 19.80
CA GLU A 368 -34.18 -21.64 20.82
C GLU A 368 -33.52 -22.95 21.26
N GLY A 369 -32.79 -22.90 22.38
CA GLY A 369 -32.47 -24.08 23.17
C GLY A 369 -33.60 -24.25 24.16
N ASP A 370 -34.60 -25.02 23.78
CA ASP A 370 -35.66 -25.48 24.67
C ASP A 370 -35.04 -26.11 25.92
N ASP A 371 -35.32 -25.50 27.07
CA ASP A 371 -35.22 -26.11 28.37
C ASP A 371 -36.31 -27.19 28.48
N GLU A 372 -35.99 -28.44 28.16
CA GLU A 372 -36.76 -29.59 28.64
C GLU A 372 -36.18 -30.11 29.96
N GLU A 373 -36.86 -29.65 31.01
CA GLU A 373 -37.02 -30.24 32.33
C GLU A 373 -37.15 -31.78 32.27
N SER A 374 -36.24 -32.51 32.92
CA SER A 374 -36.54 -33.87 33.38
C SER A 374 -36.16 -34.02 34.85
N ASP A 375 -37.18 -33.81 35.66
CA ASP A 375 -37.23 -34.24 37.05
C ASP A 375 -37.54 -35.75 37.07
N ALA A 376 -36.66 -36.54 37.69
CA ALA A 376 -37.02 -37.89 38.15
C ALA A 376 -36.10 -38.30 39.31
N ALA A 377 -36.75 -38.37 40.46
CA ALA A 377 -36.24 -38.63 41.79
C ALA A 377 -35.65 -40.02 42.03
N ALA A 378 -35.00 -40.10 43.19
CA ALA A 378 -34.60 -41.25 43.98
C ALA A 378 -35.50 -42.51 43.86
N GLY A 379 -34.82 -43.66 43.82
CA GLY A 379 -35.36 -45.00 43.98
C GLY A 379 -34.24 -46.03 43.85
#